data_AF-A0A258D136-F1
#
_entry.id   AF-A0A258D136-F1
#
_cell.length_a   1.000
_cell.length_b   1.000
_cell.length_c   1.000
_cell.angle_alpha   90.00
_cell.angle_beta   90.00
_cell.angle_gamma   90.00
#
_symmetry.space_group_name_H-M   'P 1'
#
loop_
_entity.id
_entity.type
_entity.pdbx_description
1 polymer ?
#
loop_
_entity_poly.entity_id
_entity_poly.type
_entity_poly.pdbx_seq_one_letter_code
_entity_poly.pdbx_strand_id
1 'polypeptide(L)'
;MTSFGFTARPVSKSVVLREYNPEKPALLLRSTAAVEPGKTGTVVEYGQYFIEPDEGDHLAKVRAEEIGCRAKIFRGISNAPQLRPGVFFDLQDHPTLDERYLVIAVEHEVSTPAPTGFGEAVDNGGKPYSNRFEAIPLSVAFRPERKTPRPMAAGLFNAFVDGETDGTRAEVDGHGRYKVRLRYDEGDSADGKASEFVRKAEPYAGPADTGMHFPLLKGTEVVLSCVNGDIDRPIIVGAVPNPLTPNVVGNRNQTINRFRSPSGTMFEMNDGPSGS
;
A
#
# COMPACT_ATOMS: atom_id res chain seq x y z
N MET A 1 25.58 20.13 -31.56
CA MET A 1 25.92 18.70 -31.63
C MET A 1 24.73 17.96 -31.09
N THR A 2 23.96 17.35 -31.97
CA THR A 2 22.89 16.44 -31.60
C THR A 2 23.51 15.05 -31.43
N SER A 3 23.07 14.31 -30.43
CA SER A 3 23.45 12.92 -30.25
C SER A 3 22.24 12.15 -29.76
N PHE A 4 22.17 10.87 -30.10
CA PHE A 4 21.14 9.97 -29.62
C PHE A 4 21.74 8.59 -29.45
N GLY A 5 21.48 7.96 -28.31
CA GLY A 5 21.96 6.63 -27.99
C GLY A 5 21.19 6.08 -26.82
N PHE A 6 21.52 4.89 -26.34
CA PHE A 6 20.84 4.31 -25.18
C PHE A 6 21.80 3.64 -24.22
N THR A 7 21.34 3.52 -22.99
CA THR A 7 21.94 2.65 -21.97
C THR A 7 20.98 1.52 -21.67
N ALA A 8 21.49 0.29 -21.65
CA ALA A 8 20.73 -0.88 -21.25
C ALA A 8 21.14 -1.31 -19.84
N ARG A 9 20.17 -1.77 -19.04
CA ARG A 9 20.38 -2.29 -17.69
C ARG A 9 19.76 -3.69 -17.61
N PRO A 10 20.38 -4.64 -16.88
CA PRO A 10 19.75 -5.92 -16.60
C PRO A 10 18.40 -5.71 -15.88
N VAL A 11 17.39 -6.44 -16.32
CA VAL A 11 16.07 -6.53 -15.68
C VAL A 11 15.75 -7.99 -15.39
N SER A 12 14.83 -8.22 -14.46
CA SER A 12 14.35 -9.57 -14.15
C SER A 12 13.60 -10.19 -15.33
N LYS A 13 13.48 -11.52 -15.33
CA LYS A 13 12.66 -12.25 -16.31
C LYS A 13 11.18 -12.03 -16.11
N SER A 14 10.73 -12.02 -14.85
CA SER A 14 9.32 -12.01 -14.50
C SER A 14 9.05 -11.41 -13.13
N VAL A 15 7.80 -11.03 -12.91
CA VAL A 15 7.23 -10.66 -11.62
C VAL A 15 6.19 -11.69 -11.20
N VAL A 16 6.16 -12.04 -9.92
CA VAL A 16 5.14 -12.87 -9.29
C VAL A 16 4.53 -12.09 -8.13
N LEU A 17 3.22 -11.90 -8.15
CA LEU A 17 2.46 -11.30 -7.05
C LEU A 17 1.72 -12.39 -6.28
N ARG A 18 1.69 -12.27 -4.95
CA ARG A 18 0.99 -13.18 -4.06
C ARG A 18 0.13 -12.41 -3.08
N GLU A 19 -1.01 -12.98 -2.72
CA GLU A 19 -1.92 -12.39 -1.75
C GLU A 19 -2.70 -13.46 -0.99
N TYR A 20 -3.34 -13.05 0.10
CA TYR A 20 -4.31 -13.84 0.85
C TYR A 20 -5.62 -13.07 0.99
N ASN A 21 -6.72 -13.66 0.52
CA ASN A 21 -8.06 -13.14 0.72
C ASN A 21 -8.76 -13.93 1.84
N PRO A 22 -9.03 -13.32 3.00
CA PRO A 22 -9.68 -14.01 4.11
C PRO A 22 -11.16 -14.36 3.84
N GLU A 23 -11.82 -13.69 2.90
CA GLU A 23 -13.20 -14.02 2.49
C GLU A 23 -13.24 -15.21 1.53
N LYS A 24 -12.13 -15.48 0.83
CA LYS A 24 -11.95 -16.62 -0.09
C LYS A 24 -10.64 -17.37 0.23
N PRO A 25 -10.49 -17.97 1.42
CA PRO A 25 -9.20 -18.48 1.91
C PRO A 25 -8.64 -19.65 1.10
N ALA A 26 -9.50 -20.40 0.39
CA ALA A 26 -9.08 -21.49 -0.50
C ALA A 26 -8.62 -21.01 -1.88
N LEU A 27 -8.88 -19.75 -2.24
CA LEU A 27 -8.48 -19.19 -3.52
C LEU A 27 -6.98 -18.89 -3.51
N LEU A 28 -6.23 -19.56 -4.37
CA LEU A 28 -4.81 -19.28 -4.54
C LEU A 28 -4.62 -17.99 -5.33
N LEU A 29 -4.35 -16.90 -4.63
CA LEU A 29 -4.02 -15.61 -5.24
C LEU A 29 -2.52 -15.55 -5.56
N ARG A 30 -2.19 -15.94 -6.79
CA ARG A 30 -0.84 -15.91 -7.35
C ARG A 30 -0.88 -15.54 -8.83
N SER A 31 -0.36 -14.37 -9.17
CA SER A 31 -0.32 -13.85 -10.54
C SER A 31 1.12 -13.71 -11.03
N THR A 32 1.36 -13.95 -12.31
CA THR A 32 2.70 -13.92 -12.91
C THR A 32 2.70 -13.16 -14.22
N ALA A 33 3.67 -12.26 -14.40
CA ALA A 33 3.85 -11.53 -15.65
C ALA A 33 5.32 -11.56 -16.10
N ALA A 34 5.54 -11.69 -17.41
CA ALA A 34 6.86 -11.61 -18.01
C ALA A 34 7.29 -10.14 -18.14
N VAL A 35 8.55 -9.85 -17.79
CA VAL A 35 9.18 -8.53 -17.98
C VAL A 35 9.91 -8.54 -19.32
N GLU A 36 10.97 -9.35 -19.43
CA GLU A 36 11.73 -9.54 -20.66
C GLU A 36 12.08 -11.03 -20.80
N PRO A 37 11.48 -11.75 -21.77
CA PRO A 37 11.78 -13.16 -22.03
C PRO A 37 13.28 -13.39 -22.31
N GLY A 38 13.82 -14.50 -21.83
CA GLY A 38 15.23 -14.86 -22.02
C GLY A 38 16.20 -14.24 -21.00
N LYS A 39 15.74 -13.35 -20.11
CA LYS A 39 16.49 -12.91 -18.93
C LYS A 39 16.38 -13.92 -17.78
N THR A 40 17.10 -13.65 -16.70
CA THR A 40 17.11 -14.47 -15.47
C THR A 40 16.48 -13.73 -14.29
N GLY A 41 16.12 -14.47 -13.24
CA GLY A 41 15.59 -13.91 -11.99
C GLY A 41 14.09 -13.61 -12.00
N THR A 42 13.47 -13.73 -10.84
CA THR A 42 12.05 -13.45 -10.62
C THR A 42 11.90 -12.53 -9.42
N VAL A 43 11.16 -11.43 -9.59
CA VAL A 43 10.77 -10.57 -8.48
C VAL A 43 9.49 -11.15 -7.88
N VAL A 44 9.46 -11.36 -6.57
CA VAL A 44 8.28 -11.88 -5.86
C VAL A 44 7.84 -10.84 -4.84
N GLU A 45 6.59 -10.39 -4.94
CA GLU A 45 5.99 -9.44 -4.00
C GLU A 45 4.74 -10.06 -3.34
N TYR A 46 4.53 -9.74 -2.07
CA TYR A 46 3.33 -10.11 -1.30
C TYR A 46 2.67 -8.86 -0.74
N GLY A 47 1.33 -8.85 -0.63
CA GLY A 47 0.60 -7.75 0.03
C GLY A 47 0.23 -6.59 -0.89
N GLN A 48 -0.08 -6.87 -2.15
CA GLN A 48 -0.51 -5.86 -3.15
C GLN A 48 -2.02 -5.61 -3.17
N TYR A 49 -2.80 -6.22 -2.27
CA TYR A 49 -4.24 -5.94 -2.06
C TYR A 49 -5.14 -6.24 -3.26
N PHE A 50 -4.85 -7.29 -4.02
CA PHE A 50 -5.81 -7.80 -5.00
C PHE A 50 -6.67 -8.91 -4.38
N ILE A 51 -7.98 -8.86 -4.61
CA ILE A 51 -8.93 -9.81 -4.02
C ILE A 51 -9.36 -10.92 -5.00
N GLU A 52 -9.23 -10.66 -6.30
CA GLU A 52 -9.53 -11.59 -7.39
C GLU A 52 -8.30 -11.85 -8.28
N PRO A 53 -8.22 -13.00 -8.98
CA PRO A 53 -7.09 -13.34 -9.84
C PRO A 53 -6.87 -12.35 -10.98
N ASP A 54 -7.94 -11.88 -11.63
CA ASP A 54 -7.87 -10.96 -12.77
C ASP A 54 -7.24 -9.61 -12.39
N GLU A 55 -7.55 -9.11 -11.19
CA GLU A 55 -6.92 -7.92 -10.62
C GLU A 55 -5.43 -8.16 -10.37
N GLY A 56 -5.09 -9.32 -9.81
CA GLY A 56 -3.71 -9.74 -9.62
C GLY A 56 -2.91 -9.81 -10.92
N ASP A 57 -3.52 -10.33 -11.99
CA ASP A 57 -2.90 -10.41 -13.32
C ASP A 57 -2.69 -9.04 -13.95
N HIS A 58 -3.66 -8.14 -13.80
CA HIS A 58 -3.52 -6.75 -14.20
C HIS A 58 -2.38 -6.06 -13.45
N LEU A 59 -2.34 -6.18 -12.11
CA LEU A 59 -1.27 -5.60 -11.31
C LEU A 59 0.09 -6.21 -11.65
N ALA A 60 0.18 -7.54 -11.83
CA ALA A 60 1.42 -8.20 -12.20
C ALA A 60 1.94 -7.67 -13.55
N LYS A 61 1.05 -7.44 -14.53
CA LYS A 61 1.40 -6.80 -15.80
C LYS A 61 1.92 -5.38 -15.59
N VAL A 62 1.24 -4.56 -14.78
CA VAL A 62 1.70 -3.19 -14.45
C VAL A 62 3.09 -3.21 -13.79
N ARG A 63 3.36 -4.16 -12.88
CA ARG A 63 4.69 -4.33 -12.26
C ARG A 63 5.75 -4.80 -13.25
N ALA A 64 5.38 -5.68 -14.17
CA ALA A 64 6.29 -6.09 -15.22
C ALA A 64 6.66 -4.94 -16.17
N GLU A 65 5.68 -4.11 -16.54
CA GLU A 65 5.89 -2.89 -17.33
C GLU A 65 6.74 -1.85 -16.57
N GLU A 66 6.55 -1.70 -15.26
CA GLU A 66 7.38 -0.85 -14.38
C GLU A 66 8.85 -1.24 -14.43
N ILE A 67 9.17 -2.53 -14.42
CA ILE A 67 10.56 -2.96 -14.55
C ILE A 67 11.03 -2.83 -16.01
N GLY A 68 10.22 -3.30 -16.95
CA GLY A 68 10.56 -3.41 -18.37
C GLY A 68 10.82 -2.06 -19.04
N CYS A 69 10.06 -1.02 -18.69
CA CYS A 69 10.20 0.30 -19.30
C CYS A 69 11.52 1.02 -18.96
N ARG A 70 12.34 0.43 -18.07
CA ARG A 70 13.67 0.94 -17.69
C ARG A 70 14.81 0.09 -18.24
N ALA A 71 14.51 -1.03 -18.90
CA ALA A 71 15.52 -1.93 -19.45
C ALA A 71 16.43 -1.22 -20.45
N LYS A 72 15.87 -0.32 -21.27
CA LYS A 72 16.61 0.54 -22.20
C LYS A 72 16.10 1.97 -22.07
N ILE A 73 16.99 2.89 -21.68
CA ILE A 73 16.72 4.32 -21.68
C ILE A 73 17.55 4.97 -22.77
N PHE A 74 16.86 5.65 -23.68
CA PHE A 74 17.46 6.42 -24.75
C PHE A 74 17.75 7.83 -24.24
N ARG A 75 18.89 8.39 -24.62
CA ARG A 75 19.35 9.71 -24.23
C ARG A 75 19.74 10.50 -25.45
N GLY A 76 19.34 11.75 -25.49
CA GLY A 76 19.71 12.65 -26.57
C GLY A 76 20.05 14.05 -26.12
N ILE A 77 20.74 14.76 -27.01
CA ILE A 77 21.00 16.20 -26.92
C ILE A 77 20.32 16.86 -28.12
N SER A 78 19.52 17.89 -27.88
CA SER A 78 18.88 18.65 -28.96
C SER A 78 18.86 20.15 -28.70
N ASN A 79 18.40 20.89 -29.70
CA ASN A 79 18.07 22.31 -29.62
C ASN A 79 16.57 22.56 -29.80
N ALA A 80 15.71 21.54 -29.62
CA ALA A 80 14.26 21.68 -29.74
C ALA A 80 13.64 22.25 -28.44
N PRO A 81 13.16 23.51 -28.42
CA PRO A 81 12.57 24.12 -27.22
C PRO A 81 11.27 23.46 -26.76
N GLN A 82 10.54 22.83 -27.68
CA GLN A 82 9.24 22.22 -27.42
C GLN A 82 9.29 20.83 -26.74
N LEU A 83 10.48 20.25 -26.58
CA LEU A 83 10.61 18.96 -25.89
C LEU A 83 10.21 19.11 -24.43
N ARG A 84 9.36 18.19 -23.95
CA ARG A 84 8.94 18.11 -22.55
C ARG A 84 8.55 16.67 -22.23
N PRO A 85 8.64 16.21 -20.97
CA PRO A 85 8.14 14.89 -20.61
C PRO A 85 6.68 14.70 -21.04
N GLY A 86 6.36 13.53 -21.59
CA GLY A 86 5.02 13.16 -22.06
C GLY A 86 4.73 13.43 -23.54
N VAL A 87 5.63 14.09 -24.29
CA VAL A 87 5.51 14.19 -25.75
C VAL A 87 6.24 13.04 -26.44
N PHE A 88 5.85 12.75 -27.68
CA PHE A 88 6.57 11.82 -28.55
C PHE A 88 7.22 12.56 -29.71
N PHE A 89 8.28 11.98 -30.26
CA PHE A 89 8.91 12.44 -31.50
C PHE A 89 9.29 11.24 -32.37
N ASP A 90 9.34 11.46 -33.69
CA ASP A 90 9.84 10.50 -34.67
C ASP A 90 11.32 10.82 -34.94
N LEU A 91 12.22 9.86 -34.69
CA LEU A 91 13.63 10.00 -35.06
C LEU A 91 13.82 9.63 -36.52
N GLN A 92 14.61 10.42 -37.23
CA GLN A 92 14.94 10.23 -38.64
C GLN A 92 16.46 10.38 -38.83
N ASP A 93 16.98 9.73 -39.87
CA ASP A 93 18.38 9.80 -40.30
C ASP A 93 19.39 9.26 -39.26
N HIS A 94 18.94 8.45 -38.29
CA HIS A 94 19.80 7.70 -37.39
C HIS A 94 20.15 6.34 -38.02
N PRO A 95 21.43 5.90 -38.01
CA PRO A 95 21.86 4.67 -38.66
C PRO A 95 21.07 3.39 -38.32
N THR A 96 20.49 3.32 -37.11
CA THR A 96 19.83 2.12 -36.56
C THR A 96 18.64 2.38 -35.64
N LEU A 97 18.28 3.64 -35.35
CA LEU A 97 17.33 3.96 -34.27
C LEU A 97 16.15 4.80 -34.77
N ASP A 98 15.87 4.78 -36.07
CA ASP A 98 14.73 5.48 -36.66
C ASP A 98 13.42 4.81 -36.23
N GLU A 99 12.86 5.33 -35.13
CA GLU A 99 11.62 4.91 -34.50
C GLU A 99 10.97 6.12 -33.80
N ARG A 100 9.76 5.93 -33.29
CA ARG A 100 9.03 6.88 -32.47
C ARG A 100 9.32 6.66 -30.99
N TYR A 101 9.63 7.74 -30.29
CA TYR A 101 10.03 7.71 -28.87
C TYR A 101 9.12 8.59 -28.02
N LEU A 102 8.82 8.14 -26.80
CA LEU A 102 8.20 8.93 -25.73
C LEU A 102 9.28 9.57 -24.86
N VAL A 103 9.23 10.88 -24.70
CA VAL A 103 10.13 11.65 -23.82
C VAL A 103 9.68 11.46 -22.36
N ILE A 104 10.57 11.00 -21.49
CA ILE A 104 10.28 10.73 -20.08
C ILE A 104 10.98 11.71 -19.12
N ALA A 105 12.04 12.38 -19.56
CA ALA A 105 12.72 13.43 -18.81
C ALA A 105 13.37 14.44 -19.77
N VAL A 106 13.43 15.71 -19.40
CA VAL A 106 14.13 16.76 -20.14
C VAL A 106 14.78 17.71 -19.14
N GLU A 107 16.03 18.08 -19.41
CA GLU A 107 16.76 19.15 -18.75
C GLU A 107 17.07 20.22 -19.81
N HIS A 108 16.61 21.44 -19.57
CA HIS A 108 16.78 22.57 -20.48
C HIS A 108 17.94 23.45 -20.01
N GLU A 109 18.80 23.84 -20.93
CA GLU A 109 19.93 24.74 -20.69
C GLU A 109 19.81 25.95 -21.62
N VAL A 110 19.74 27.14 -21.04
CA VAL A 110 19.66 28.41 -21.76
C VAL A 110 20.88 29.24 -21.40
N SER A 111 21.58 29.73 -22.42
CA SER A 111 22.66 30.68 -22.23
C SER A 111 22.30 32.03 -22.82
N THR A 112 22.36 33.06 -21.99
CA THR A 112 22.15 34.45 -22.38
C THR A 112 23.45 35.23 -22.22
N PRO A 113 23.84 36.08 -23.19
CA PRO A 113 24.96 37.00 -23.00
C PRO A 113 24.75 37.89 -21.78
N ALA A 114 25.84 38.31 -21.13
CA ALA A 114 25.77 39.27 -20.03
C ALA A 114 25.12 40.59 -20.50
N PRO A 115 24.33 41.27 -19.64
CA PRO A 115 23.79 42.60 -19.94
C PRO A 115 24.92 43.57 -20.32
N THR A 116 24.70 44.39 -21.35
CA THR A 116 25.66 45.39 -21.82
C THR A 116 26.05 46.33 -20.67
N GLY A 117 27.31 46.31 -20.24
CA GLY A 117 27.83 47.12 -19.12
C GLY A 117 28.89 46.43 -18.26
N PHE A 118 29.05 45.10 -18.36
CA PHE A 118 30.04 44.33 -17.62
C PHE A 118 30.94 43.51 -18.55
N GLY A 119 31.90 44.18 -19.21
CA GLY A 119 32.97 43.52 -19.99
C GLY A 119 32.57 43.03 -21.39
N GLU A 120 33.55 42.45 -22.10
CA GLU A 120 33.33 41.80 -23.40
C GLU A 120 32.30 40.68 -23.26
N ALA A 121 31.32 40.65 -24.17
CA ALA A 121 30.37 39.54 -24.25
C ALA A 121 31.16 38.25 -24.50
N VAL A 122 31.11 37.32 -23.53
CA VAL A 122 31.68 35.99 -23.72
C VAL A 122 30.88 35.31 -24.84
N ASP A 123 31.50 35.09 -25.99
CA ASP A 123 30.92 34.33 -27.08
C ASP A 123 30.77 32.87 -26.62
N ASN A 124 29.53 32.47 -26.32
CA ASN A 124 29.22 31.12 -25.86
C ASN A 124 29.14 30.09 -27.02
N GLY A 125 29.93 30.34 -28.08
CA GLY A 125 29.99 29.49 -29.28
C GLY A 125 28.66 29.40 -30.03
N GLY A 126 27.83 30.45 -29.96
CA GLY A 126 26.58 30.57 -30.72
C GLY A 126 25.44 29.59 -30.36
N LYS A 127 25.42 28.99 -29.16
CA LYS A 127 24.35 28.08 -28.71
C LYS A 127 23.48 28.71 -27.61
N PRO A 128 22.44 29.47 -27.96
CA PRO A 128 21.57 30.12 -26.96
C PRO A 128 20.72 29.13 -26.17
N TYR A 129 20.48 27.94 -26.72
CA TYR A 129 19.63 26.91 -26.12
C TYR A 129 20.14 25.50 -26.44
N SER A 130 20.08 24.62 -25.45
CA SER A 130 20.18 23.18 -25.65
C SER A 130 19.33 22.44 -24.61
N ASN A 131 19.07 21.16 -24.86
CA ASN A 131 18.51 20.27 -23.85
C ASN A 131 19.17 18.90 -23.89
N ARG A 132 19.08 18.22 -22.75
CA ARG A 132 19.34 16.80 -22.60
C ARG A 132 18.03 16.13 -22.25
N PHE A 133 17.71 15.03 -22.91
CA PHE A 133 16.46 14.34 -22.65
C PHE A 133 16.66 12.84 -22.55
N GLU A 134 15.76 12.19 -21.80
CA GLU A 134 15.62 10.75 -21.75
C GLU A 134 14.31 10.34 -22.42
N ALA A 135 14.34 9.21 -23.11
CA ALA A 135 13.21 8.68 -23.84
C ALA A 135 13.16 7.14 -23.80
N ILE A 136 11.99 6.60 -24.12
CA ILE A 136 11.77 5.17 -24.36
C ILE A 136 11.03 4.99 -25.68
N PRO A 137 11.13 3.83 -26.36
CA PRO A 137 10.33 3.57 -27.56
C PRO A 137 8.84 3.71 -27.23
N LEU A 138 8.05 4.31 -28.12
CA LEU A 138 6.62 4.55 -27.88
C LEU A 138 5.84 3.23 -27.69
N SER A 139 6.34 2.13 -28.24
CA SER A 139 5.80 0.77 -28.07
C SER A 139 5.91 0.24 -26.63
N VAL A 140 6.76 0.85 -25.79
CA VAL A 140 6.99 0.44 -24.40
C VAL A 140 6.10 1.27 -23.47
N ALA A 141 5.21 0.58 -22.74
CA ALA A 141 4.33 1.23 -21.76
C ALA A 141 5.15 1.78 -20.58
N PHE A 142 5.16 3.10 -20.40
CA PHE A 142 5.79 3.74 -19.24
C PHE A 142 4.96 3.51 -17.97
N ARG A 143 5.63 3.12 -16.88
CA ARG A 143 5.07 3.17 -15.52
C ARG A 143 6.03 3.90 -14.58
N PRO A 144 5.56 4.80 -13.71
CA PRO A 144 6.41 5.53 -12.76
C PRO A 144 7.03 4.59 -11.71
N GLU A 145 8.17 4.97 -11.14
CA GLU A 145 8.79 4.24 -10.03
C GLU A 145 8.01 4.48 -8.73
N ARG A 146 7.85 3.42 -7.92
CA ARG A 146 7.34 3.53 -6.55
C ARG A 146 8.40 4.09 -5.58
N LYS A 147 8.75 5.37 -5.72
CA LYS A 147 9.70 6.05 -4.83
C LYS A 147 9.08 6.48 -3.50
N THR A 148 7.79 6.79 -3.50
CA THR A 148 7.06 7.18 -2.30
C THR A 148 6.90 5.95 -1.39
N PRO A 149 7.43 5.97 -0.15
CA PRO A 149 7.27 4.87 0.78
C PRO A 149 5.78 4.62 1.07
N ARG A 150 5.39 3.35 1.19
CA ARG A 150 4.05 3.00 1.66
C ARG A 150 3.92 3.40 3.14
N PRO A 151 2.81 4.04 3.57
CA PRO A 151 2.52 4.22 4.98
C PRO A 151 2.37 2.86 5.68
N MET A 152 3.10 2.67 6.78
CA MET A 152 3.10 1.42 7.54
C MET A 152 2.88 1.71 9.02
N ALA A 153 2.03 0.92 9.66
CA ALA A 153 1.84 0.91 11.10
C ALA A 153 3.04 0.26 11.79
N ALA A 154 3.66 0.98 12.73
CA ALA A 154 4.77 0.46 13.53
C ALA A 154 4.31 -0.25 14.82
N GLY A 155 3.02 -0.16 15.18
CA GLY A 155 2.53 -0.65 16.46
C GLY A 155 1.02 -0.78 16.51
N LEU A 156 0.51 -0.70 17.73
CA LEU A 156 -0.90 -0.90 18.03
C LEU A 156 -1.65 0.45 18.08
N PHE A 157 -2.94 0.42 17.74
CA PHE A 157 -3.81 1.59 17.78
C PHE A 157 -5.02 1.33 18.67
N ASN A 158 -5.39 2.31 19.46
CA ASN A 158 -6.60 2.31 20.27
C ASN A 158 -7.80 2.78 19.44
N ALA A 159 -8.88 2.00 19.50
CA ALA A 159 -10.14 2.26 18.84
C ALA A 159 -11.31 1.87 19.75
N PHE A 160 -12.51 2.30 19.39
CA PHE A 160 -13.74 1.94 20.08
C PHE A 160 -14.64 1.19 19.12
N VAL A 161 -15.30 0.14 19.59
CA VAL A 161 -16.30 -0.57 18.80
C VAL A 161 -17.44 0.37 18.48
N ASP A 162 -17.70 0.57 17.19
CA ASP A 162 -18.75 1.45 16.68
C ASP A 162 -20.00 0.63 16.32
N GLY A 163 -21.14 1.30 16.20
CA GLY A 163 -22.39 0.65 15.82
C GLY A 163 -23.51 1.63 15.51
N GLU A 164 -24.39 1.27 14.57
CA GLU A 164 -25.44 2.16 14.02
C GLU A 164 -26.66 2.25 14.93
N THR A 165 -26.94 1.21 15.70
CA THR A 165 -28.13 1.12 16.55
C THR A 165 -27.96 1.80 17.91
N ASP A 166 -29.06 2.35 18.41
CA ASP A 166 -29.21 2.84 19.77
C ASP A 166 -29.33 1.64 20.72
N GLY A 167 -28.20 1.07 21.10
CA GLY A 167 -28.13 -0.10 21.97
C GLY A 167 -26.74 -0.37 22.51
N THR A 168 -26.66 -1.31 23.46
CA THR A 168 -25.36 -1.75 24.03
C THR A 168 -24.65 -2.78 23.16
N ARG A 169 -25.36 -3.42 22.23
CA ARG A 169 -24.79 -4.41 21.30
C ARG A 169 -24.28 -3.71 20.06
N ALA A 170 -23.05 -4.02 19.66
CA ALA A 170 -22.52 -3.62 18.37
C ALA A 170 -23.02 -4.57 17.27
N GLU A 171 -23.23 -4.05 16.06
CA GLU A 171 -23.51 -4.88 14.91
C GLU A 171 -22.29 -5.74 14.56
N VAL A 172 -22.56 -7.01 14.31
CA VAL A 172 -21.57 -7.99 13.86
C VAL A 172 -22.05 -8.54 12.54
N ASP A 173 -21.16 -8.62 11.55
CA ASP A 173 -21.52 -9.17 10.24
C ASP A 173 -21.57 -10.71 10.25
N GLY A 174 -21.90 -11.29 9.08
CA GLY A 174 -21.96 -12.74 8.91
C GLY A 174 -20.64 -13.49 9.14
N HIS A 175 -19.53 -12.78 9.34
CA HIS A 175 -18.20 -13.32 9.58
C HIS A 175 -17.65 -13.01 10.98
N GLY A 176 -18.46 -12.43 11.89
CA GLY A 176 -18.00 -12.12 13.24
C GLY A 176 -17.16 -10.85 13.34
N ARG A 177 -17.17 -9.97 12.32
CA ARG A 177 -16.39 -8.74 12.26
C ARG A 177 -17.14 -7.56 12.87
N TYR A 178 -16.40 -6.52 13.25
CA TYR A 178 -16.93 -5.33 13.92
C TYR A 178 -16.56 -4.06 13.17
N LYS A 179 -17.39 -3.03 13.25
CA LYS A 179 -16.97 -1.67 12.90
C LYS A 179 -16.29 -1.02 14.10
N VAL A 180 -15.36 -0.12 13.83
CA VAL A 180 -14.57 0.57 14.85
C VAL A 180 -14.40 2.04 14.49
N ARG A 181 -14.19 2.86 15.51
CA ARG A 181 -13.81 4.27 15.36
C ARG A 181 -12.48 4.51 16.04
N LEU A 182 -11.51 5.05 15.31
CA LEU A 182 -10.23 5.43 15.88
C LEU A 182 -10.41 6.64 16.80
N ARG A 183 -9.65 6.71 17.90
CA ARG A 183 -9.81 7.82 18.85
C ARG A 183 -9.43 9.19 18.28
N TYR A 184 -8.54 9.18 17.30
CA TYR A 184 -8.03 10.33 16.57
C TYR A 184 -8.72 10.53 15.21
N ASP A 185 -9.83 9.82 14.95
CA ASP A 185 -10.68 10.14 13.82
C ASP A 185 -11.42 11.46 14.12
N GLU A 186 -11.05 12.52 13.39
CA GLU A 186 -11.69 13.83 13.45
C GLU A 186 -12.81 13.99 12.41
N GLY A 187 -13.14 12.93 11.67
CA GLY A 187 -14.20 12.94 10.68
C GLY A 187 -15.60 13.01 11.30
N ASP A 188 -16.52 13.64 10.56
CA ASP A 188 -17.94 13.79 10.93
C ASP A 188 -18.80 12.55 10.58
N SER A 189 -18.16 11.38 10.47
CA SER A 189 -18.84 10.12 10.13
C SER A 189 -19.92 9.81 11.18
N ALA A 190 -21.14 9.52 10.73
CA ALA A 190 -22.21 9.03 11.60
C ALA A 190 -21.80 7.72 12.31
N ASP A 191 -22.48 7.42 13.41
CA ASP A 191 -22.34 6.16 14.16
C ASP A 191 -22.38 4.94 13.22
N GLY A 192 -21.44 4.02 13.40
CA GLY A 192 -21.26 2.83 12.57
C GLY A 192 -20.86 3.10 11.12
N LYS A 193 -20.44 4.32 10.75
CA LYS A 193 -19.96 4.66 9.40
C LYS A 193 -18.48 5.09 9.36
N ALA A 194 -17.77 5.06 10.50
CA ALA A 194 -16.36 5.47 10.57
C ALA A 194 -15.38 4.44 9.97
N SER A 195 -15.76 3.17 9.88
CA SER A 195 -14.93 2.12 9.28
C SER A 195 -15.74 1.07 8.55
N GLU A 196 -15.03 0.31 7.72
CA GLU A 196 -15.46 -1.01 7.27
C GLU A 196 -15.36 -2.06 8.39
N PHE A 197 -15.89 -3.25 8.13
CA PHE A 197 -15.83 -4.37 9.06
C PHE A 197 -14.40 -4.91 9.26
N VAL A 198 -13.95 -4.91 10.50
CA VAL A 198 -12.62 -5.34 10.94
C VAL A 198 -12.71 -6.70 11.63
N ARG A 199 -11.82 -7.62 11.25
CA ARG A 199 -11.72 -8.95 11.88
C ARG A 199 -11.25 -8.84 13.33
N LYS A 200 -11.74 -9.73 14.18
CA LYS A 200 -11.29 -9.90 15.56
C LYS A 200 -10.48 -11.18 15.70
N ALA A 201 -9.31 -11.08 16.30
CA ALA A 201 -8.53 -12.23 16.72
C ALA A 201 -9.28 -12.93 17.86
N GLU A 202 -9.60 -14.21 17.67
CA GLU A 202 -10.24 -15.03 18.70
C GLU A 202 -9.21 -15.91 19.41
N PRO A 203 -9.40 -16.21 20.71
CA PRO A 203 -8.53 -17.17 21.43
C PRO A 203 -8.50 -18.55 20.79
N TYR A 204 -9.61 -18.97 20.15
CA TYR A 204 -9.72 -20.21 19.41
C TYR A 204 -10.69 -20.06 18.24
N ALA A 205 -10.27 -20.49 17.04
CA ALA A 205 -11.10 -20.63 15.86
C ALA A 205 -10.59 -21.83 15.06
N GLY A 206 -11.48 -22.71 14.62
CA GLY A 206 -11.12 -23.94 13.94
C GLY A 206 -12.18 -24.42 12.94
N PRO A 207 -11.89 -25.48 12.16
CA PRO A 207 -12.83 -26.08 11.23
C PRO A 207 -14.12 -26.57 11.93
N ALA A 208 -15.17 -26.83 11.14
CA ALA A 208 -16.43 -27.40 11.62
C ALA A 208 -17.11 -26.57 12.73
N ASP A 209 -17.14 -25.24 12.55
CA ASP A 209 -17.81 -24.28 13.45
C ASP A 209 -17.33 -24.38 14.91
N THR A 210 -16.05 -24.72 15.10
CA THR A 210 -15.42 -24.76 16.43
C THR A 210 -14.73 -23.44 16.72
N GLY A 211 -14.89 -22.92 17.94
CA GLY A 211 -14.24 -21.66 18.30
C GLY A 211 -14.70 -21.09 19.63
N MET A 212 -14.13 -19.94 19.98
CA MET A 212 -14.55 -19.08 21.08
C MET A 212 -14.84 -17.70 20.52
N HIS A 213 -16.08 -17.22 20.64
CA HIS A 213 -16.47 -15.88 20.24
C HIS A 213 -17.23 -15.19 21.37
N PHE A 214 -16.60 -14.17 21.95
CA PHE A 214 -17.25 -13.28 22.90
C PHE A 214 -17.62 -11.97 22.21
N PRO A 215 -18.93 -11.68 22.00
CA PRO A 215 -19.35 -10.48 21.30
C PRO A 215 -18.92 -9.21 22.03
N LEU A 216 -18.26 -8.30 21.31
CA LEU A 216 -17.93 -6.98 21.84
C LEU A 216 -19.19 -6.10 21.90
N LEU A 217 -19.22 -5.19 22.89
CA LEU A 217 -20.30 -4.22 23.06
C LEU A 217 -19.94 -2.90 22.37
N LYS A 218 -20.94 -2.12 21.96
CA LYS A 218 -20.73 -0.75 21.44
C LYS A 218 -19.99 0.08 22.49
N GLY A 219 -18.99 0.84 22.07
CA GLY A 219 -18.13 1.63 22.96
C GLY A 219 -17.06 0.84 23.72
N THR A 220 -16.92 -0.47 23.47
CA THR A 220 -15.79 -1.24 24.04
C THR A 220 -14.47 -0.72 23.47
N GLU A 221 -13.51 -0.39 24.34
CA GLU A 221 -12.16 -0.06 23.90
C GLU A 221 -11.43 -1.31 23.41
N VAL A 222 -10.89 -1.23 22.20
CA VAL A 222 -10.15 -2.29 21.54
C VAL A 222 -8.81 -1.79 21.05
N VAL A 223 -7.90 -2.74 20.88
CA VAL A 223 -6.60 -2.50 20.29
C VAL A 223 -6.55 -3.14 18.91
N LEU A 224 -6.12 -2.36 17.92
CA LEU A 224 -5.93 -2.77 16.55
C LEU A 224 -4.44 -2.99 16.27
N SER A 225 -4.15 -4.00 15.46
CA SER A 225 -2.88 -4.15 14.75
C SER A 225 -3.15 -4.13 13.24
N CYS A 226 -2.10 -4.07 12.43
CA CYS A 226 -2.18 -4.05 10.98
C CYS A 226 -1.43 -5.26 10.40
N VAL A 227 -2.09 -6.04 9.55
CA VAL A 227 -1.46 -7.23 8.95
C VAL A 227 -0.27 -6.79 8.10
N ASN A 228 0.92 -7.30 8.42
CA ASN A 228 2.20 -6.87 7.83
C ASN A 228 2.48 -5.36 7.94
N GLY A 229 1.87 -4.66 8.90
CA GLY A 229 1.96 -3.20 9.05
C GLY A 229 1.13 -2.41 8.04
N ASP A 230 0.32 -3.06 7.20
CA ASP A 230 -0.55 -2.39 6.22
C ASP A 230 -1.74 -1.71 6.92
N ILE A 231 -1.77 -0.37 6.89
CA ILE A 231 -2.83 0.42 7.55
C ILE A 231 -4.23 0.13 7.00
N ASP A 232 -4.31 -0.37 5.76
CA ASP A 232 -5.56 -0.75 5.09
C ASP A 232 -6.04 -2.16 5.52
N ARG A 233 -5.30 -2.82 6.42
CA ARG A 233 -5.61 -4.18 6.92
C ARG A 233 -5.61 -4.23 8.45
N PRO A 234 -6.49 -3.46 9.11
CA PRO A 234 -6.63 -3.55 10.55
C PRO A 234 -7.16 -4.92 10.98
N ILE A 235 -6.77 -5.35 12.18
CA ILE A 235 -7.32 -6.49 12.90
C ILE A 235 -7.42 -6.12 14.38
N ILE A 236 -8.58 -6.36 15.00
CA ILE A 236 -8.75 -6.23 16.44
C ILE A 236 -7.97 -7.38 17.09
N VAL A 237 -6.96 -7.06 17.89
CA VAL A 237 -6.14 -8.06 18.59
C VAL A 237 -6.63 -8.33 20.01
N GLY A 238 -7.45 -7.46 20.57
CA GLY A 238 -8.05 -7.64 21.89
C GLY A 238 -8.87 -6.44 22.34
N ALA A 239 -9.67 -6.66 23.39
CA ALA A 239 -10.34 -5.60 24.15
C ALA A 239 -9.52 -5.28 25.40
N VAL A 240 -9.48 -4.00 25.78
CA VAL A 240 -8.68 -3.54 26.92
C VAL A 240 -9.58 -2.86 27.95
N PRO A 241 -9.49 -3.23 29.25
CA PRO A 241 -10.21 -2.52 30.31
C PRO A 241 -9.66 -1.11 30.53
N ASN A 242 -10.52 -0.21 30.98
CA ASN A 242 -10.18 1.15 31.37
C ASN A 242 -11.08 1.59 32.55
N PRO A 243 -10.92 2.80 33.12
CA PRO A 243 -11.74 3.22 34.26
C PRO A 243 -13.26 3.30 34.00
N LEU A 244 -13.70 3.49 32.75
CA LEU A 244 -15.12 3.50 32.36
C LEU A 244 -15.66 2.08 32.16
N THR A 245 -14.81 1.16 31.68
CA THR A 245 -15.10 -0.28 31.52
C THR A 245 -14.08 -1.11 32.31
N PRO A 246 -14.23 -1.19 33.65
CA PRO A 246 -13.25 -1.82 34.52
C PRO A 246 -13.19 -3.33 34.32
N ASN A 247 -12.04 -3.92 34.64
CA ASN A 247 -11.88 -5.36 34.65
C ASN A 247 -12.76 -6.01 35.73
N VAL A 248 -13.33 -7.17 35.43
CA VAL A 248 -14.17 -7.97 36.36
C VAL A 248 -13.36 -8.59 37.51
N VAL A 249 -12.03 -8.57 37.39
CA VAL A 249 -11.06 -8.93 38.42
C VAL A 249 -10.16 -7.72 38.69
N GLY A 250 -9.97 -7.40 39.97
CA GLY A 250 -9.11 -6.34 40.44
C GLY A 250 -8.46 -6.71 41.79
N ASN A 251 -7.89 -5.71 42.46
CA ASN A 251 -7.13 -5.92 43.69
C ASN A 251 -7.94 -6.58 44.84
N ARG A 252 -9.26 -6.41 44.87
CA ARG A 252 -10.14 -6.98 45.91
C ARG A 252 -10.49 -8.46 45.69
N ASN A 253 -10.24 -9.00 44.50
CA ASN A 253 -10.65 -10.35 44.12
C ASN A 253 -9.63 -11.02 43.21
N GLN A 254 -8.35 -10.78 43.44
CA GLN A 254 -7.24 -11.24 42.58
C GLN A 254 -7.04 -12.77 42.52
N THR A 255 -7.69 -13.55 43.40
CA THR A 255 -7.68 -15.03 43.36
C THR A 255 -8.78 -15.61 42.46
N ILE A 256 -9.59 -14.75 41.86
CA ILE A 256 -10.74 -15.12 41.06
C ILE A 256 -10.39 -15.13 39.57
N ASN A 257 -10.63 -16.25 38.90
CA ASN A 257 -10.70 -16.34 37.44
C ASN A 257 -12.18 -16.26 37.02
N ARG A 258 -12.56 -15.23 36.27
CA ARG A 258 -13.98 -14.94 36.02
C ARG A 258 -14.28 -14.54 34.59
N PHE A 259 -15.33 -15.16 34.06
CA PHE A 259 -16.07 -14.67 32.91
C PHE A 259 -17.42 -14.13 33.37
N ARG A 260 -17.80 -12.93 32.92
CA ARG A 260 -19.11 -12.34 33.20
C ARG A 260 -19.73 -11.84 31.90
N SER A 261 -20.92 -12.31 31.57
CA SER A 261 -21.66 -11.86 30.39
C SER A 261 -22.45 -10.56 30.70
N PRO A 262 -22.88 -9.81 29.67
CA PRO A 262 -23.67 -8.59 29.85
C PRO A 262 -25.02 -8.81 30.55
N SER A 263 -25.57 -10.04 30.48
CA SER A 263 -26.82 -10.41 31.18
C SER A 263 -26.62 -10.65 32.69
N GLY A 264 -25.37 -10.74 33.15
CA GLY A 264 -25.02 -11.04 34.53
C GLY A 264 -24.64 -12.51 34.78
N THR A 265 -24.85 -13.43 33.82
CA THR A 265 -24.36 -14.81 33.93
C THR A 265 -22.85 -14.84 34.11
N MET A 266 -22.38 -15.68 35.03
CA MET A 266 -20.97 -15.73 35.43
C MET A 266 -20.48 -17.18 35.51
N PHE A 267 -19.26 -17.40 35.04
CA PHE A 267 -18.45 -18.58 35.37
C PHE A 267 -17.26 -18.10 36.18
N GLU A 268 -17.01 -18.76 37.30
CA GLU A 268 -16.01 -18.35 38.27
C GLU A 268 -15.25 -19.56 38.82
N MET A 269 -13.92 -19.44 38.86
CA MET A 269 -13.03 -20.36 39.56
C MET A 269 -12.22 -19.57 40.58
N ASN A 270 -12.33 -19.95 41.86
CA ASN A 270 -11.59 -19.33 42.95
C ASN A 270 -10.40 -20.19 43.32
N ASP A 271 -9.20 -19.69 43.08
CA ASP A 271 -7.93 -20.34 43.45
C ASP A 271 -7.45 -19.91 44.85
N GLY A 272 -8.30 -19.19 45.59
CA GLY A 272 -8.06 -18.81 46.97
C GLY A 272 -8.10 -20.00 47.93
N PRO A 273 -7.62 -19.82 49.17
CA PRO A 273 -7.63 -20.88 50.18
C PRO A 273 -9.06 -21.39 50.43
N SER A 274 -9.21 -22.70 50.63
CA SER A 274 -10.49 -23.31 50.94
C SER A 274 -11.00 -22.84 52.31
N GLY A 275 -12.02 -21.97 52.32
CA GLY A 275 -12.79 -21.66 53.54
C GLY A 275 -12.85 -20.20 54.00
N SER A 276 -12.67 -19.22 53.13
CA SER A 276 -13.01 -17.80 53.39
C SER A 276 -14.19 -17.34 52.54
#